data_AF-A0A6N2MXJ9-F1
#
_entry.id   AF-A0A6N2MXJ9-F1
#
_cell.length_a   1.000
_cell.length_b   1.000
_cell.length_c   1.000
_cell.angle_alpha   90.00
_cell.angle_beta   90.00
_cell.angle_gamma   90.00
#
_symmetry.space_group_name_H-M   'P 1'
#
loop_
_entity.id
_entity.type
_entity.pdbx_description
1 polymer ?
#
loop_
_entity_poly.entity_id
_entity_poly.type
_entity_poly.pdbx_seq_one_letter_code
_entity_poly.pdbx_strand_id
1 'polypeptide(L)'
;MLNSLPNRSLNRASFLLLTLLLARLVTAMFSSASSFLSLSFINYLLILLLCFHLVNSSSTPTKIGKGYRLISIEETPDGGIGGLLQVKQRNKIYGPDIPLLQLHVKHETQDRLRVHITDAEKQRWEVPYNLLPREQAPALKQTIGSSRKNLTTVREYSGSELIFSYIADPFSFSVKRKSNGQTLFNSSSDGSDSFGVMVFKDQYLEISTQLPNDASLYGLGENTQPHGIKLFPGDPYTLYTTDISAINLNADLYGSHPVYMDLRNVKGQAYTHAPMLFCCRIAMAWMFSIEGLL
;
A
#
# COMPACT_ATOMS: atom_id res chain seq x y z
N MET A 1 0.01 24.45 1.08
CA MET A 1 -1.03 24.28 2.12
C MET A 1 -0.76 22.98 2.87
N LEU A 2 0.02 23.06 3.94
CA LEU A 2 0.24 21.97 4.89
C LEU A 2 -0.96 21.95 5.84
N ASN A 3 -1.85 20.98 5.69
CA ASN A 3 -2.85 20.67 6.72
C ASN A 3 -2.68 19.22 7.17
N SER A 4 -2.12 19.12 8.38
CA SER A 4 -2.34 18.10 9.41
C SER A 4 -2.31 16.63 8.98
N LEU A 5 -1.16 15.99 9.17
CA LEU A 5 -1.10 14.58 9.52
C LEU A 5 -1.83 14.37 10.87
N PRO A 6 -2.69 13.35 11.03
CA PRO A 6 -3.35 13.10 12.30
C PRO A 6 -2.31 12.74 13.37
N ASN A 7 -2.37 13.48 14.47
CA ASN A 7 -1.43 13.47 15.56
C ASN A 7 -1.49 12.14 16.34
N ARG A 8 -0.70 11.14 15.93
CA ARG A 8 -0.58 9.81 16.57
C ARG A 8 -0.15 9.90 18.05
N SER A 9 0.54 10.98 18.45
CA SER A 9 1.02 11.18 19.83
C SER A 9 -0.09 11.58 20.81
N LEU A 10 -1.12 12.30 20.33
CA LEU A 10 -2.23 12.76 21.17
C LEU A 10 -3.06 11.59 21.71
N ASN A 11 -3.17 10.51 20.93
CA ASN A 11 -3.94 9.32 21.32
C ASN A 11 -3.27 8.50 22.43
N ARG A 12 -1.92 8.39 22.44
CA ARG A 12 -1.21 7.64 23.51
C ARG A 12 -1.25 8.39 24.85
N ALA A 13 -1.05 9.70 24.85
CA ALA A 13 -1.13 10.51 26.07
C ALA A 13 -2.55 10.52 26.65
N SER A 14 -3.56 10.62 25.78
CA SER A 14 -4.98 10.55 26.18
C SER A 14 -5.35 9.18 26.74
N PHE A 15 -4.80 8.08 26.18
CA PHE A 15 -5.02 6.73 26.69
C PHE A 15 -4.37 6.52 28.07
N LEU A 16 -3.14 7.00 28.27
CA LEU A 16 -2.46 6.91 29.57
C LEU A 16 -3.18 7.72 30.65
N LEU A 17 -3.67 8.91 30.30
CA LEU A 17 -4.41 9.76 31.23
C LEU A 17 -5.73 9.11 31.63
N LEU A 18 -6.42 8.48 30.66
CA LEU A 18 -7.67 7.77 30.89
C LEU A 18 -7.49 6.49 31.72
N THR A 19 -6.42 5.72 31.50
CA THR A 19 -6.11 4.54 32.33
C THR A 19 -5.73 4.92 33.76
N LEU A 20 -4.99 6.02 33.95
CA LEU A 20 -4.70 6.57 35.28
C LEU A 20 -5.97 7.07 35.99
N LEU A 21 -6.88 7.71 35.27
CA LEU A 21 -8.18 8.13 35.82
C LEU A 21 -9.05 6.94 36.21
N LEU A 22 -9.14 5.91 35.35
CA LEU A 22 -9.88 4.68 35.62
C LEU A 22 -9.28 3.92 36.81
N ALA A 23 -7.96 3.81 36.90
CA ALA A 23 -7.28 3.17 38.03
C ALA A 23 -7.59 3.90 39.35
N ARG A 24 -7.55 5.25 39.34
CA ARG A 24 -7.93 6.06 40.51
C ARG A 24 -9.41 5.88 40.90
N LEU A 25 -10.30 5.81 39.92
CA LEU A 25 -11.74 5.59 40.13
C LEU A 25 -12.01 4.22 40.78
N VAL A 26 -11.34 3.18 40.29
CA VAL A 26 -11.45 1.81 40.82
C VAL A 26 -10.92 1.74 42.25
N THR A 27 -9.76 2.34 42.55
CA THR A 27 -9.26 2.41 43.93
C THR A 27 -10.19 3.17 44.88
N ALA A 28 -10.88 4.21 44.39
CA ALA A 28 -11.86 4.93 45.20
C ALA A 28 -13.09 4.05 45.52
N MET A 29 -13.57 3.24 44.57
CA MET A 29 -14.71 2.32 44.78
C MET A 29 -14.43 1.22 45.82
N PHE A 30 -13.19 0.74 45.91
CA PHE A 30 -12.79 -0.29 46.89
C PHE A 30 -12.50 0.29 48.29
N SER A 31 -12.32 1.60 48.42
CA SER A 31 -12.03 2.25 49.71
C SER A 31 -13.28 2.56 50.56
N SER A 32 -14.47 2.58 49.96
CA SER A 32 -15.73 2.82 50.67
C SER A 32 -16.53 1.53 50.85
N ALA A 33 -16.30 0.85 51.97
CA ALA A 33 -17.11 -0.30 52.39
C ALA A 33 -18.46 0.17 52.96
N SER A 34 -19.42 0.51 52.10
CA SER A 34 -20.83 0.58 52.50
C SER A 34 -21.79 0.51 51.30
N SER A 35 -22.67 -0.50 51.37
CA SER A 35 -23.92 -0.71 50.62
C SER A 35 -23.90 -0.49 49.10
N PHE A 36 -23.94 -1.62 48.38
CA PHE A 36 -24.03 -1.80 46.91
C PHE A 36 -25.27 -1.19 46.20
N LEU A 37 -26.03 -0.27 46.84
CA LEU A 37 -27.28 0.31 46.29
C LEU A 37 -27.38 1.84 46.43
N SER A 38 -26.26 2.57 46.54
CA SER A 38 -26.30 4.05 46.53
C SER A 38 -26.37 4.61 45.10
N LEU A 39 -27.15 5.69 44.89
CA LEU A 39 -27.25 6.43 43.61
C LEU A 39 -25.88 6.82 43.03
N SER A 40 -24.90 7.02 43.91
CA SER A 40 -23.51 7.31 43.56
C SER A 40 -22.86 6.19 42.75
N PHE A 41 -23.07 4.92 43.14
CA PHE A 41 -22.51 3.75 42.47
C PHE A 41 -23.08 3.56 41.05
N ILE A 42 -24.37 3.83 40.87
CA ILE A 42 -25.04 3.80 39.56
C ILE A 42 -24.47 4.88 38.63
N ASN A 43 -24.21 6.09 39.14
CA ASN A 43 -23.57 7.15 38.36
C ASN A 43 -22.14 6.80 37.96
N TYR A 44 -21.35 6.18 38.84
CA TYR A 44 -20.00 5.70 38.49
C TYR A 44 -20.02 4.60 37.43
N LEU A 45 -20.98 3.66 37.52
CA LEU A 45 -21.15 2.61 36.52
C LEU A 45 -21.59 3.19 35.16
N LEU A 46 -22.47 4.19 35.15
CA LEU A 46 -22.88 4.89 33.92
C LEU A 46 -21.71 5.65 33.28
N ILE A 47 -20.89 6.34 34.07
CA ILE A 47 -19.67 7.02 33.60
C ILE A 47 -18.68 5.99 33.05
N LEU A 48 -18.51 4.84 33.70
CA LEU A 48 -17.66 3.76 33.23
C LEU A 48 -18.17 3.22 31.87
N LEU A 49 -19.48 2.96 31.74
CA LEU A 49 -20.12 2.51 30.50
C LEU A 49 -20.01 3.55 29.36
N LEU A 50 -20.16 4.83 29.67
CA LEU A 50 -19.95 5.94 28.73
C LEU A 50 -18.48 6.02 28.29
N CYS A 51 -17.52 5.84 29.21
CA CYS A 51 -16.10 5.76 28.90
C CYS A 51 -15.77 4.53 28.03
N PHE A 52 -16.37 3.37 28.30
CA PHE A 52 -16.21 2.18 27.46
C PHE A 52 -16.78 2.40 26.04
N HIS A 53 -17.92 3.09 25.91
CA HIS A 53 -18.45 3.47 24.60
C HIS A 53 -17.58 4.50 23.86
N LEU A 54 -16.96 5.43 24.59
CA LEU A 54 -16.06 6.43 24.00
C LEU A 54 -14.71 5.81 23.56
N VAL A 55 -14.18 4.84 24.31
CA VAL A 55 -12.96 4.11 23.97
C VAL A 55 -13.15 3.14 22.80
N ASN A 56 -14.35 2.55 22.66
CA ASN A 56 -14.68 1.68 21.53
C ASN A 56 -14.96 2.42 20.22
N SER A 57 -14.96 3.75 20.22
CA SER A 57 -14.92 4.54 18.99
C SER A 57 -13.50 4.56 18.42
N SER A 58 -12.93 3.38 18.17
CA SER A 58 -11.74 3.28 17.33
C SER A 58 -12.17 3.76 15.94
N SER A 59 -11.77 4.98 15.58
CA SER A 59 -11.99 5.48 14.24
C SER A 59 -11.22 4.55 13.30
N THR A 60 -11.92 3.65 12.63
CA THR A 60 -11.29 2.88 11.56
C THR A 60 -10.67 3.88 10.58
N PRO A 61 -9.40 3.72 10.19
CA PRO A 61 -8.78 4.62 9.24
C PRO A 61 -9.67 4.71 8.00
N THR A 62 -9.98 5.93 7.57
CA THR A 62 -10.85 6.11 6.41
C THR A 62 -10.15 5.55 5.19
N LYS A 63 -10.61 4.39 4.69
CA LYS A 63 -10.04 3.77 3.48
C LYS A 63 -10.28 4.71 2.29
N ILE A 64 -9.21 5.14 1.63
CA ILE A 64 -9.24 6.10 0.52
C ILE A 64 -10.02 5.54 -0.67
N GLY A 65 -9.86 4.25 -0.95
CA GLY A 65 -10.59 3.53 -2.00
C GLY A 65 -11.03 2.14 -1.54
N LYS A 66 -11.86 1.49 -2.36
CA LYS A 66 -12.34 0.12 -2.15
C LYS A 66 -11.74 -0.90 -3.11
N GLY A 67 -10.74 -0.50 -3.88
CA GLY A 67 -10.07 -1.36 -4.84
C GLY A 67 -10.86 -1.61 -6.12
N TYR A 68 -10.30 -2.49 -6.94
CA TYR A 68 -10.85 -2.91 -8.22
C TYR A 68 -11.21 -4.39 -8.19
N ARG A 69 -11.97 -4.85 -9.18
CA ARG A 69 -12.21 -6.27 -9.47
C ARG A 69 -11.86 -6.57 -10.93
N LEU A 70 -11.25 -7.71 -11.19
CA LEU A 70 -10.94 -8.17 -12.54
C LEU A 70 -12.19 -8.78 -13.18
N ILE A 71 -12.66 -8.17 -14.27
CA ILE A 71 -13.90 -8.57 -14.97
C ILE A 71 -13.65 -9.33 -16.27
N SER A 72 -12.45 -9.21 -16.84
CA SER A 72 -12.02 -9.97 -18.02
C SER A 72 -10.51 -10.20 -17.97
N ILE A 73 -10.07 -11.30 -18.56
CA ILE A 73 -8.66 -11.62 -18.76
C ILE A 73 -8.51 -12.47 -20.02
N GLU A 74 -7.52 -12.12 -20.84
CA GLU A 74 -7.19 -12.79 -22.10
C GLU A 74 -5.67 -12.81 -22.32
N GLU A 75 -5.19 -13.78 -23.09
CA GLU A 75 -3.81 -13.76 -23.58
C GLU A 75 -3.70 -12.76 -24.72
N THR A 76 -2.63 -11.97 -24.72
CA THR A 76 -2.38 -10.98 -25.76
C THR A 76 -1.51 -11.57 -26.88
N PRO A 77 -1.61 -11.06 -28.12
CA PRO A 77 -0.86 -11.59 -29.26
C PRO A 77 0.67 -11.56 -29.09
N ASP A 78 1.16 -10.69 -28.21
CA ASP A 78 2.57 -10.52 -27.89
C ASP A 78 3.05 -11.43 -26.74
N GLY A 79 2.21 -12.40 -26.33
CA GLY A 79 2.52 -13.41 -25.31
C GLY A 79 2.29 -12.98 -23.86
N GLY A 80 1.73 -11.79 -23.64
CA GLY A 80 1.32 -11.28 -22.33
C GLY A 80 -0.07 -11.73 -21.91
N ILE A 81 -0.54 -11.17 -20.79
CA ILE A 81 -1.93 -11.24 -20.36
C ILE A 81 -2.52 -9.83 -20.28
N GLY A 82 -3.71 -9.67 -20.84
CA GLY A 82 -4.50 -8.45 -20.81
C GLY A 82 -5.73 -8.65 -19.93
N GLY A 83 -6.19 -7.60 -19.25
CA GLY A 83 -7.41 -7.66 -18.46
C GLY A 83 -8.08 -6.32 -18.25
N LEU A 84 -9.36 -6.35 -17.88
CA LEU A 84 -10.11 -5.15 -17.48
C LEU A 84 -10.42 -5.22 -15.98
N LEU A 85 -10.12 -4.13 -15.29
CA LEU A 85 -10.38 -3.94 -13.87
C LEU A 85 -11.50 -2.90 -13.69
N GLN A 86 -12.54 -3.25 -12.95
CA GLN A 86 -13.63 -2.33 -12.64
C GLN A 86 -13.56 -1.88 -11.19
N VAL A 87 -13.70 -0.58 -10.93
CA VAL A 87 -13.74 -0.05 -9.56
C VAL A 87 -14.90 -0.68 -8.77
N LYS A 88 -14.65 -1.14 -7.53
CA LYS A 88 -15.68 -1.79 -6.71
C LYS A 88 -16.71 -0.82 -6.18
N GLN A 89 -16.25 0.31 -5.66
CA GLN A 89 -17.09 1.38 -5.14
C GLN A 89 -16.39 2.72 -5.35
N ARG A 90 -17.08 3.64 -6.00
CA ARG A 90 -16.58 4.99 -6.27
C ARG A 90 -16.75 5.89 -5.04
N ASN A 91 -15.82 6.80 -4.86
CA ASN A 91 -15.90 7.93 -3.94
C ASN A 91 -15.18 9.15 -4.55
N LYS A 92 -15.09 10.24 -3.78
CA LYS A 92 -14.45 11.50 -4.21
C LYS A 92 -13.26 11.92 -3.33
N ILE A 93 -12.82 11.06 -2.41
CA ILE A 93 -11.66 11.34 -1.55
C ILE A 93 -10.43 11.41 -2.47
N TYR A 94 -9.69 12.52 -2.43
CA TYR A 94 -8.57 12.80 -3.36
C TYR A 94 -8.91 12.73 -4.85
N GLY A 95 -10.18 12.98 -5.20
CA GLY A 95 -10.66 13.01 -6.58
C GLY A 95 -11.48 11.78 -7.00
N PRO A 96 -12.04 11.81 -8.23
CA PRO A 96 -12.87 10.73 -8.75
C PRO A 96 -12.04 9.48 -9.07
N ASP A 97 -12.56 8.31 -8.70
CA ASP A 97 -11.99 7.03 -9.15
C ASP A 97 -12.15 6.84 -10.66
N ILE A 98 -11.16 6.20 -11.27
CA ILE A 98 -11.25 5.79 -12.68
C ILE A 98 -12.17 4.56 -12.77
N PRO A 99 -13.27 4.60 -13.55
CA PRO A 99 -14.23 3.50 -13.57
C PRO A 99 -13.68 2.15 -14.01
N LEU A 100 -12.84 2.18 -15.04
CA LEU A 100 -12.35 1.01 -15.76
C LEU A 100 -10.86 1.21 -16.04
N LEU A 101 -10.05 0.26 -15.60
CA LEU A 101 -8.62 0.21 -15.91
C LEU A 101 -8.33 -0.96 -16.83
N GLN A 102 -7.30 -0.80 -17.63
CA GLN A 102 -6.69 -1.84 -18.43
C GLN A 102 -5.42 -2.33 -17.73
N LEU A 103 -5.33 -3.64 -17.52
CA LEU A 103 -4.15 -4.33 -17.02
C LEU A 103 -3.45 -5.00 -18.21
N HIS A 104 -2.13 -4.86 -18.30
CA HIS A 104 -1.29 -5.64 -19.18
C HIS A 104 -0.07 -6.14 -18.41
N VAL A 105 0.16 -7.45 -18.42
CA VAL A 105 1.30 -8.08 -17.73
C VAL A 105 2.08 -8.91 -18.72
N LYS A 106 3.40 -8.73 -18.74
CA LYS A 106 4.27 -9.43 -19.67
C LYS A 106 5.64 -9.72 -19.07
N HIS A 107 6.12 -10.94 -19.29
CA HIS A 107 7.54 -11.26 -19.13
C HIS A 107 8.30 -10.70 -20.34
N GLU A 108 8.89 -9.51 -20.19
CA GLU A 108 9.65 -8.86 -21.27
C GLU A 108 11.00 -9.58 -21.51
N THR A 109 11.56 -10.17 -20.45
CA THR A 109 12.74 -11.05 -20.49
C THR A 109 12.56 -12.20 -19.49
N GLN A 110 13.54 -13.10 -19.40
CA GLN A 110 13.54 -14.19 -18.40
C GLN A 110 13.45 -13.66 -16.95
N ASP A 111 14.08 -12.52 -16.68
CA ASP A 111 14.27 -11.89 -15.37
C ASP A 111 13.48 -10.58 -15.18
N ARG A 112 12.73 -10.13 -16.19
CA ARG A 112 11.95 -8.89 -16.14
C ARG A 112 10.47 -9.12 -16.43
N LEU A 113 9.65 -8.88 -15.42
CA LEU A 113 8.19 -8.84 -15.50
C LEU A 113 7.72 -7.39 -15.46
N ARG A 114 6.90 -6.98 -16.43
CA ARG A 114 6.24 -5.67 -16.43
C ARG A 114 4.76 -5.83 -16.11
N VAL A 115 4.28 -5.05 -15.14
CA VAL A 115 2.86 -4.85 -14.85
C VAL A 115 2.51 -3.43 -15.25
N HIS A 116 1.60 -3.27 -16.20
CA HIS A 116 1.17 -1.98 -16.73
C HIS A 116 -0.33 -1.81 -16.50
N ILE A 117 -0.71 -0.73 -15.79
CA ILE A 117 -2.10 -0.44 -15.46
C ILE A 117 -2.42 0.98 -15.95
N THR A 118 -3.41 1.10 -16.84
CA THR A 118 -3.82 2.37 -17.45
C THR A 118 -5.33 2.57 -17.34
N ASP A 119 -5.79 3.79 -17.57
CA ASP A 119 -7.22 4.03 -17.80
C ASP A 119 -7.64 3.39 -19.14
N ALA A 120 -8.74 2.63 -19.12
CA ALA A 120 -9.22 1.88 -20.28
C ALA A 120 -9.98 2.74 -21.31
N GLU A 121 -10.40 3.95 -20.93
CA GLU A 121 -11.20 4.85 -21.77
C GLU A 121 -10.41 6.08 -22.22
N LYS A 122 -9.45 6.55 -21.40
CA LYS A 122 -8.71 7.78 -21.66
C LYS A 122 -7.20 7.56 -21.60
N GLN A 123 -6.50 8.02 -22.63
CA GLN A 123 -5.05 8.05 -22.59
C GLN A 123 -4.57 9.01 -21.50
N ARG A 124 -3.76 8.51 -20.57
CA ARG A 124 -3.11 9.30 -19.53
C ARG A 124 -1.67 9.63 -19.92
N TRP A 125 -1.08 10.56 -19.19
CA TRP A 125 0.34 10.86 -19.37
C TRP A 125 1.20 9.64 -19.02
N GLU A 126 2.04 9.24 -19.96
CA GLU A 126 3.14 8.30 -19.76
C GLU A 126 4.46 8.99 -20.15
N VAL A 127 5.58 8.50 -19.63
CA VAL A 127 6.88 8.95 -20.10
C VAL A 127 7.00 8.63 -21.59
N PRO A 128 7.28 9.63 -22.45
CA PRO A 128 7.33 9.42 -23.89
C PRO A 128 8.28 8.29 -24.29
N TYR A 129 7.82 7.42 -25.18
CA TYR A 129 8.57 6.24 -25.63
C TYR A 129 9.84 6.60 -26.43
N ASN A 130 9.89 7.80 -27.02
CA ASN A 130 11.09 8.31 -27.68
C ASN A 130 12.16 8.78 -26.69
N LEU A 131 11.77 9.16 -25.46
CA LEU A 131 12.71 9.54 -24.39
C LEU A 131 13.23 8.31 -23.64
N LEU A 132 12.35 7.35 -23.37
CA LEU A 132 12.70 6.06 -22.76
C LEU A 132 12.11 4.90 -23.59
N PRO A 133 12.88 4.37 -24.56
CA PRO A 133 12.48 3.26 -25.40
C PRO A 133 12.15 2.01 -24.58
N ARG A 134 10.97 1.45 -24.80
CA ARG A 134 10.46 0.25 -24.16
C ARG A 134 9.36 -0.36 -25.03
N GLU A 135 9.02 -1.62 -24.77
CA GLU A 135 7.95 -2.30 -25.49
C GLU A 135 6.60 -1.60 -25.25
N GLN A 136 5.77 -1.48 -26.29
CA GLN A 136 4.43 -0.91 -26.16
C GLN A 136 3.44 -2.00 -25.82
N ALA A 137 2.56 -1.73 -24.84
CA ALA A 137 1.46 -2.63 -24.56
C ALA A 137 0.48 -2.63 -25.76
N PRO A 138 0.01 -3.81 -26.20
CA PRO A 138 -0.99 -3.87 -27.27
C PRO A 138 -2.30 -3.22 -26.81
N ALA A 139 -3.03 -2.64 -27.77
CA ALA A 139 -4.38 -2.19 -27.52
C ALA A 139 -5.27 -3.42 -27.25
N LEU A 140 -5.84 -3.50 -26.05
CA LEU A 140 -6.84 -4.53 -25.76
C LEU A 140 -8.14 -4.16 -26.45
N LYS A 141 -8.67 -5.07 -27.25
CA LYS A 141 -10.05 -4.97 -27.71
C LYS A 141 -10.90 -5.21 -26.47
N GLN A 142 -11.90 -4.37 -26.22
CA GLN A 142 -12.83 -4.56 -25.11
C GLN A 142 -13.77 -5.74 -25.40
N THR A 143 -13.22 -6.95 -25.41
CA THR A 143 -13.98 -8.18 -25.51
C THR A 143 -14.42 -8.53 -24.10
N ILE A 144 -15.69 -8.29 -23.77
CA ILE A 144 -16.28 -8.76 -22.50
C ILE A 144 -16.48 -10.28 -22.62
N GLY A 145 -15.37 -11.02 -22.57
CA GLY A 145 -15.37 -12.46 -22.40
C GLY A 145 -15.76 -12.77 -20.96
N SER A 146 -17.05 -13.05 -20.74
CA SER A 146 -17.60 -13.40 -19.43
C SER A 146 -17.09 -14.77 -18.97
N SER A 147 -15.84 -14.87 -18.52
CA SER A 147 -15.35 -16.04 -17.80
C SER A 147 -15.88 -16.00 -16.36
N ARG A 148 -17.12 -16.47 -16.13
CA ARG A 148 -17.71 -16.74 -14.80
C ARG A 148 -17.05 -17.95 -14.11
N LYS A 149 -15.73 -17.99 -14.03
CA LYS A 149 -15.00 -19.02 -13.26
C LYS A 149 -14.61 -18.39 -11.92
N ASN A 150 -14.90 -19.10 -10.82
CA ASN A 150 -14.70 -18.71 -9.41
C ASN A 150 -13.66 -17.59 -9.20
N LEU A 151 -14.13 -16.41 -8.78
CA LEU A 151 -13.35 -15.17 -8.66
C LEU A 151 -12.35 -15.16 -7.49
N THR A 152 -12.42 -16.15 -6.60
CA THR A 152 -11.59 -16.22 -5.38
C THR A 152 -10.38 -17.13 -5.52
N THR A 153 -10.23 -17.85 -6.63
CA THR A 153 -9.10 -18.76 -6.85
C THR A 153 -7.90 -17.99 -7.40
N VAL A 154 -6.74 -18.14 -6.75
CA VAL A 154 -5.46 -17.61 -7.23
C VAL A 154 -5.15 -18.22 -8.59
N ARG A 155 -4.85 -17.38 -9.57
CA ARG A 155 -4.39 -17.80 -10.90
C ARG A 155 -2.95 -17.36 -11.12
N GLU A 156 -2.23 -18.10 -11.96
CA GLU A 156 -0.81 -17.87 -12.20
C GLU A 156 -0.50 -17.70 -13.69
N TYR A 157 0.42 -16.79 -13.97
CA TYR A 157 1.03 -16.56 -15.27
C TYR A 157 2.55 -16.68 -15.08
N SER A 158 3.03 -17.89 -15.38
CA SER A 158 4.41 -18.30 -15.10
C SER A 158 5.36 -17.96 -16.24
N GLY A 159 6.46 -17.30 -15.90
CA GLY A 159 7.61 -17.12 -16.78
C GLY A 159 8.75 -18.09 -16.46
N SER A 160 9.95 -17.71 -16.89
CA SER A 160 11.16 -18.50 -16.66
C SER A 160 11.66 -18.36 -15.21
N GLU A 161 11.96 -17.15 -14.73
CA GLU A 161 12.38 -16.94 -13.32
C GLU A 161 11.29 -16.40 -12.41
N LEU A 162 10.25 -15.80 -12.96
CA LEU A 162 9.20 -15.08 -12.21
C LEU A 162 7.83 -15.71 -12.43
N ILE A 163 7.02 -15.74 -11.38
CA ILE A 163 5.62 -16.14 -11.42
C ILE A 163 4.78 -14.94 -11.01
N PHE A 164 3.86 -14.52 -11.89
CA PHE A 164 2.82 -13.55 -11.55
C PHE A 164 1.57 -14.30 -11.09
N SER A 165 1.06 -13.98 -9.90
CA SER A 165 -0.18 -14.56 -9.38
C SER A 165 -1.19 -13.47 -9.09
N TYR A 166 -2.48 -13.70 -9.34
CA TYR A 166 -3.53 -12.71 -9.09
C TYR A 166 -4.82 -13.31 -8.51
N ILE A 167 -5.56 -12.47 -7.78
CA ILE A 167 -6.91 -12.72 -7.25
C ILE A 167 -7.85 -11.74 -7.95
N ALA A 168 -9.07 -12.16 -8.30
CA ALA A 168 -9.96 -11.31 -9.11
C ALA A 168 -10.76 -10.29 -8.30
N ASP A 169 -11.22 -10.62 -7.08
CA ASP A 169 -12.06 -9.71 -6.28
C ASP A 169 -11.81 -9.84 -4.75
N PRO A 170 -11.30 -8.80 -4.06
CA PRO A 170 -10.70 -7.61 -4.66
C PRO A 170 -9.45 -7.97 -5.48
N PHE A 171 -9.23 -7.25 -6.57
CA PHE A 171 -8.06 -7.45 -7.41
C PHE A 171 -6.80 -7.15 -6.62
N SER A 172 -5.91 -8.13 -6.60
CA SER A 172 -4.55 -8.02 -6.08
C SER A 172 -3.66 -8.96 -6.86
N PHE A 173 -2.37 -8.67 -6.88
CA PHE A 173 -1.36 -9.51 -7.50
C PHE A 173 -0.11 -9.63 -6.64
N SER A 174 0.61 -10.71 -6.86
CA SER A 174 1.93 -10.96 -6.30
C SER A 174 2.89 -11.44 -7.37
N VAL A 175 4.18 -11.21 -7.14
CA VAL A 175 5.27 -11.69 -7.99
C VAL A 175 6.17 -12.54 -7.11
N LYS A 176 6.45 -13.77 -7.55
CA LYS A 176 7.32 -14.70 -6.84
C LYS A 176 8.50 -15.09 -7.71
N ARG A 177 9.65 -15.32 -7.06
CA ARG A 177 10.79 -15.99 -7.71
C ARG A 177 10.50 -17.48 -7.79
N LYS A 178 10.63 -18.06 -8.98
CA LYS A 178 10.33 -19.47 -9.26
C LYS A 178 11.31 -20.42 -8.56
N SER A 179 12.59 -20.08 -8.54
CA SER A 179 13.66 -20.95 -8.05
C SER A 179 13.57 -21.29 -6.55
N ASN A 180 13.05 -20.36 -5.73
CA ASN A 180 12.97 -20.54 -4.27
C ASN A 180 11.58 -20.23 -3.69
N GLY A 181 10.60 -19.90 -4.52
CA GLY A 181 9.23 -19.57 -4.10
C GLY A 181 9.08 -18.24 -3.35
N GLN A 182 10.14 -17.44 -3.23
CA GLN A 182 10.14 -16.21 -2.46
C GLN A 182 9.25 -15.15 -3.11
N THR A 183 8.27 -14.63 -2.36
CA THR A 183 7.41 -13.52 -2.79
C THR A 183 8.18 -12.21 -2.81
N LEU A 184 8.39 -11.65 -3.99
CA LEU A 184 9.13 -10.41 -4.21
C LEU A 184 8.24 -9.17 -4.02
N PHE A 185 7.01 -9.25 -4.52
CA PHE A 185 6.01 -8.20 -4.41
C PHE A 185 4.65 -8.81 -4.08
N ASN A 186 3.87 -8.21 -3.19
CA ASN A 186 2.51 -8.66 -2.88
C ASN A 186 1.59 -7.48 -2.53
N SER A 187 0.64 -7.19 -3.43
CA SER A 187 -0.34 -6.12 -3.25
C SER A 187 -1.63 -6.54 -2.54
N SER A 188 -1.73 -7.79 -2.06
CA SER A 188 -2.88 -8.19 -1.24
C SER A 188 -2.86 -7.43 0.08
N SER A 189 -4.00 -6.84 0.45
CA SER A 189 -4.24 -6.32 1.79
C SER A 189 -5.35 -7.16 2.42
N ASP A 190 -5.09 -7.71 3.60
CA ASP A 190 -6.13 -8.13 4.52
C ASP A 190 -6.59 -6.93 5.36
N GLY A 191 -7.79 -6.99 5.92
CA GLY A 191 -8.36 -5.85 6.65
C GLY A 191 -7.56 -5.41 7.88
N SER A 192 -6.55 -6.19 8.29
CA SER A 192 -5.65 -5.93 9.42
C SER A 192 -4.37 -5.20 9.03
N ASP A 193 -3.96 -5.25 7.76
CA ASP A 193 -2.77 -4.53 7.27
C ASP A 193 -2.87 -3.01 7.49
N SER A 194 -1.73 -2.39 7.77
CA SER A 194 -1.60 -0.93 7.87
C SER A 194 -1.80 -0.16 6.55
N PHE A 195 -1.88 -0.86 5.42
CA PHE A 195 -2.06 -0.29 4.08
C PHE A 195 -3.34 -0.81 3.40
N GLY A 196 -3.78 -0.11 2.36
CA GLY A 196 -5.02 -0.41 1.65
C GLY A 196 -4.85 -1.27 0.39
N VAL A 197 -6.00 -1.62 -0.20
CA VAL A 197 -6.07 -2.14 -1.56
C VAL A 197 -5.72 -1.05 -2.58
N MET A 198 -5.28 -1.43 -3.78
CA MET A 198 -4.89 -0.51 -4.84
C MET A 198 -5.96 0.57 -5.12
N VAL A 199 -5.54 1.84 -5.17
CA VAL A 199 -6.39 2.98 -5.51
C VAL A 199 -5.88 3.64 -6.79
N PHE A 200 -6.79 3.98 -7.70
CA PHE A 200 -6.45 4.63 -8.96
C PHE A 200 -7.45 5.75 -9.23
N LYS A 201 -6.99 6.98 -9.08
CA LYS A 201 -7.71 8.24 -9.32
C LYS A 201 -6.88 9.12 -10.24
N ASP A 202 -7.47 10.21 -10.72
CA ASP A 202 -6.79 11.10 -11.66
C ASP A 202 -5.48 11.71 -11.09
N GLN A 203 -5.46 12.09 -9.82
CA GLN A 203 -4.28 12.70 -9.18
C GLN A 203 -3.78 11.92 -7.96
N TYR A 204 -4.24 10.67 -7.78
CA TYR A 204 -3.86 9.83 -6.66
C TYR A 204 -3.80 8.37 -7.08
N LEU A 205 -2.61 7.79 -7.01
CA LEU A 205 -2.35 6.39 -7.27
C LEU A 205 -1.74 5.78 -6.00
N GLU A 206 -2.26 4.66 -5.55
CA GLU A 206 -1.77 3.94 -4.38
C GLU A 206 -1.62 2.47 -4.74
N ILE A 207 -0.43 1.94 -4.50
CA ILE A 207 -0.15 0.52 -4.52
C ILE A 207 0.87 0.24 -3.42
N SER A 208 0.67 -0.88 -2.73
CA SER A 208 1.46 -1.25 -1.56
C SER A 208 1.99 -2.66 -1.72
N THR A 209 3.07 -2.97 -1.03
CA THR A 209 3.59 -4.33 -0.92
C THR A 209 4.01 -4.63 0.50
N GLN A 210 3.72 -5.85 0.96
CA GLN A 210 4.31 -6.37 2.19
C GLN A 210 5.78 -6.71 1.94
N LEU A 211 6.63 -6.38 2.91
CA LEU A 211 8.04 -6.73 2.92
C LEU A 211 8.33 -7.61 4.14
N PRO A 212 9.18 -8.64 4.00
CA PRO A 212 9.59 -9.44 5.14
C PRO A 212 10.55 -8.66 6.04
N ASN A 213 10.63 -9.06 7.32
CA ASN A 213 11.45 -8.37 8.33
C ASN A 213 12.96 -8.35 8.02
N ASP A 214 13.44 -9.28 7.19
CA ASP A 214 14.83 -9.38 6.77
C ASP A 214 15.14 -8.60 5.48
N ALA A 215 14.16 -7.89 4.90
CA ALA A 215 14.37 -7.06 3.73
C ALA A 215 15.29 -5.86 4.06
N SER A 216 16.27 -5.62 3.19
CA SER A 216 17.11 -4.42 3.23
C SER A 216 16.94 -3.66 1.93
N LEU A 217 16.33 -2.49 2.03
CA LEU A 217 16.00 -1.66 0.87
C LEU A 217 17.04 -0.56 0.65
N TYR A 218 17.31 -0.25 -0.61
CA TYR A 218 18.26 0.79 -1.04
C TYR A 218 17.70 1.49 -2.29
N GLY A 219 17.87 2.81 -2.43
CA GLY A 219 17.44 3.55 -3.64
C GLY A 219 16.52 4.71 -3.33
N LEU A 220 15.47 4.90 -4.15
CA LEU A 220 14.51 6.01 -4.07
C LEU A 220 15.16 7.39 -3.98
N GLY A 221 16.25 7.57 -4.74
CA GLY A 221 16.95 8.85 -4.81
C GLY A 221 16.14 9.90 -5.59
N GLU A 222 16.47 11.18 -5.51
CA GLU A 222 17.63 11.73 -4.79
C GLU A 222 17.24 12.27 -3.41
N ASN A 223 17.92 11.81 -2.37
CA ASN A 223 17.75 12.32 -1.00
C ASN A 223 19.05 12.09 -0.20
N THR A 224 19.27 12.90 0.84
CA THR A 224 20.38 12.71 1.79
C THR A 224 19.83 12.17 3.10
N GLN A 225 20.32 10.99 3.52
CA GLN A 225 19.81 10.28 4.69
C GLN A 225 20.78 10.35 5.88
N PRO A 226 20.29 10.51 7.12
CA PRO A 226 21.14 10.52 8.32
C PRO A 226 21.81 9.16 8.61
N HIS A 227 21.23 8.07 8.12
CA HIS A 227 21.60 6.69 8.51
C HIS A 227 22.26 5.90 7.37
N GLY A 228 22.83 6.61 6.38
CA GLY A 228 23.48 6.02 5.22
C GLY A 228 22.50 5.60 4.12
N ILE A 229 22.92 4.69 3.24
CA ILE A 229 22.21 4.36 1.99
C ILE A 229 21.01 3.42 2.17
N LYS A 230 20.85 2.79 3.35
CA LYS A 230 19.75 1.86 3.63
C LYS A 230 18.49 2.66 3.96
N LEU A 231 17.36 2.28 3.36
CA LEU A 231 16.06 2.87 3.68
C LEU A 231 15.51 2.30 5.00
N PHE A 232 14.94 3.17 5.82
CA PHE A 232 14.39 2.83 7.12
C PHE A 232 12.86 2.90 7.10
N PRO A 233 12.19 2.00 7.83
CA PRO A 233 10.73 2.04 7.96
C PRO A 233 10.28 3.27 8.74
N GLY A 234 9.07 3.74 8.47
CA GLY A 234 8.45 4.85 9.19
C GLY A 234 8.78 6.23 8.64
N ASP A 235 9.81 6.36 7.81
CA ASP A 235 10.12 7.60 7.10
C ASP A 235 9.48 7.63 5.70
N PRO A 236 8.85 8.75 5.29
CA PRO A 236 8.41 8.93 3.92
C PRO A 236 9.59 9.31 3.01
N TYR A 237 9.67 8.66 1.85
CA TYR A 237 10.62 8.98 0.78
C TYR A 237 9.86 9.63 -0.37
N THR A 238 9.93 10.95 -0.43
CA THR A 238 9.30 11.73 -1.51
C THR A 238 10.23 11.78 -2.72
N LEU A 239 9.63 11.86 -3.90
CA LEU A 239 10.32 12.03 -5.17
C LEU A 239 9.69 13.20 -5.92
N TYR A 240 10.33 14.35 -5.81
CA TYR A 240 9.98 15.55 -6.56
C TYR A 240 11.23 16.39 -6.81
N THR A 241 11.56 16.70 -8.05
CA THR A 241 12.78 17.46 -8.35
C THR A 241 12.69 18.88 -7.81
N THR A 242 13.54 19.25 -6.85
CA THR A 242 13.61 20.58 -6.24
C THR A 242 15.04 21.11 -6.23
N ASP A 243 15.16 22.44 -6.22
CA ASP A 243 16.44 23.13 -6.04
C ASP A 243 16.71 23.34 -4.54
N ILE A 244 17.11 22.25 -3.86
CA ILE A 244 17.44 22.23 -2.43
C ILE A 244 18.83 21.64 -2.25
N SER A 245 19.64 22.25 -1.39
CA SER A 245 20.98 21.75 -1.08
C SER A 245 20.95 20.40 -0.36
N ALA A 246 21.83 19.47 -0.77
CA ALA A 246 21.97 18.13 -0.21
C ALA A 246 22.40 18.09 1.27
N ILE A 247 22.77 19.23 1.89
CA ILE A 247 22.98 19.30 3.34
C ILE A 247 21.66 19.10 4.13
N ASN A 248 20.52 19.32 3.48
CA ASN A 248 19.20 19.16 4.10
C ASN A 248 18.81 17.68 4.07
N LEU A 249 18.86 17.06 5.24
CA LEU A 249 18.47 15.66 5.42
C LEU A 249 16.98 15.47 5.12
N ASN A 250 16.65 14.34 4.48
CA ASN A 250 15.28 13.92 4.14
C ASN A 250 14.50 14.92 3.26
N ALA A 251 15.18 15.87 2.63
CA ALA A 251 14.58 16.73 1.61
C ALA A 251 14.56 16.02 0.26
N ASP A 252 13.53 16.33 -0.53
CA ASP A 252 13.56 16.15 -1.97
C ASP A 252 14.73 16.94 -2.58
N LEU A 253 15.44 16.38 -3.55
CA LEU A 253 16.61 17.03 -4.20
C LEU A 253 16.43 17.11 -5.72
N TYR A 254 17.52 17.20 -6.48
CA TYR A 254 17.52 17.52 -7.91
C TYR A 254 17.02 16.37 -8.80
N GLY A 255 17.21 15.12 -8.36
CA GLY A 255 16.85 13.90 -9.07
C GLY A 255 15.59 13.21 -8.55
N SER A 256 14.97 12.41 -9.42
CA SER A 256 13.85 11.53 -9.05
C SER A 256 14.02 10.16 -9.71
N HIS A 257 14.38 9.18 -8.89
CA HIS A 257 14.76 7.82 -9.26
C HIS A 257 13.84 6.83 -8.52
N PRO A 258 12.63 6.55 -9.05
CA PRO A 258 11.65 5.65 -8.46
C PRO A 258 12.01 4.16 -8.65
N VAL A 259 13.21 3.80 -8.20
CA VAL A 259 13.75 2.45 -8.20
C VAL A 259 14.34 2.17 -6.82
N TYR A 260 14.09 0.97 -6.31
CA TYR A 260 14.77 0.47 -5.13
C TYR A 260 15.22 -0.96 -5.34
N MET A 261 16.30 -1.34 -4.67
CA MET A 261 16.79 -2.70 -4.57
C MET A 261 16.37 -3.27 -3.22
N ASP A 262 15.78 -4.46 -3.22
CA ASP A 262 15.51 -5.26 -2.03
C ASP A 262 16.50 -6.42 -1.99
N LEU A 263 17.40 -6.37 -1.00
CA LEU A 263 18.36 -7.40 -0.65
C LEU A 263 17.81 -8.23 0.51
N ARG A 264 17.70 -9.55 0.29
CA ARG A 264 17.24 -10.52 1.27
C ARG A 264 18.31 -11.57 1.53
N ASN A 265 18.47 -11.94 2.80
CA ASN A 265 19.41 -12.98 3.20
C ASN A 265 18.64 -14.25 3.58
N VAL A 266 18.71 -15.25 2.72
CA VAL A 266 18.07 -16.56 2.96
C VAL A 266 19.17 -17.58 3.24
N LYS A 267 19.27 -18.01 4.50
CA LYS A 267 20.23 -19.04 4.95
C LYS A 267 21.70 -18.72 4.58
N GLY A 268 22.10 -17.45 4.68
CA GLY A 268 23.46 -17.00 4.37
C GLY A 268 23.69 -16.70 2.89
N GLN A 269 22.69 -16.86 2.02
CA GLN A 269 22.76 -16.49 0.61
C GLN A 269 22.03 -15.18 0.36
N ALA A 270 22.69 -14.28 -0.37
CA ALA A 270 22.13 -13.00 -0.79
C ALA A 270 21.26 -13.18 -2.04
N TYR A 271 20.02 -12.70 -1.96
CA TYR A 271 19.09 -12.64 -3.07
C TYR A 271 18.63 -11.21 -3.27
N THR A 272 18.73 -10.70 -4.50
CA THR A 272 18.32 -9.34 -4.84
C THR A 272 17.20 -9.32 -5.85
N HIS A 273 16.41 -8.27 -5.83
CA HIS A 273 15.52 -7.85 -6.92
C HIS A 273 15.30 -6.34 -6.82
N ALA A 274 14.84 -5.73 -7.91
CA ALA A 274 14.64 -4.27 -7.94
C ALA A 274 13.29 -3.92 -8.59
N PRO A 275 12.28 -3.57 -7.79
CA PRO A 275 11.07 -2.94 -8.29
C PRO A 275 11.38 -1.53 -8.82
N MET A 276 10.84 -1.22 -9.99
CA MET A 276 10.96 0.09 -10.63
C MET A 276 9.59 0.58 -11.07
N LEU A 277 9.24 1.80 -10.69
CA LEU A 277 7.99 2.44 -11.09
C LEU A 277 8.25 3.51 -12.15
N PHE A 278 7.73 3.31 -13.36
CA PHE A 278 7.80 4.31 -14.41
C PHE A 278 6.67 5.34 -14.28
N CYS A 279 6.87 6.36 -13.45
CA CYS A 279 5.96 7.49 -13.31
C CYS A 279 6.75 8.79 -13.06
N CYS A 280 7.18 9.50 -14.10
CA CYS A 280 8.16 10.60 -13.92
C CYS A 280 7.56 12.03 -13.79
N ARG A 281 6.23 12.20 -13.81
CA ARG A 281 5.60 13.56 -13.76
C ARG A 281 4.66 13.77 -12.58
N ILE A 282 4.48 12.75 -11.75
CA ILE A 282 3.63 12.84 -10.56
C ILE A 282 4.59 12.85 -9.37
N ALA A 283 4.44 13.82 -8.47
CA ALA A 283 5.13 13.77 -7.19
C ALA A 283 4.72 12.46 -6.49
N MET A 284 5.70 11.62 -6.17
CA MET A 284 5.45 10.32 -5.54
C MET A 284 5.91 10.39 -4.10
N ALA A 285 5.16 9.75 -3.21
CA ALA A 285 5.61 9.47 -1.85
C ALA A 285 5.62 7.95 -1.67
N TRP A 286 6.77 7.41 -1.29
CA TRP A 286 6.92 6.03 -0.88
C TRP A 286 6.95 5.97 0.64
N MET A 287 6.14 5.10 1.22
CA MET A 287 6.13 4.86 2.65
C MET A 287 6.32 3.38 2.91
N PHE A 288 7.39 3.02 3.62
CA PHE A 288 7.64 1.65 4.04
C PHE A 288 7.15 1.47 5.47
N SER A 289 6.22 0.54 5.64
CA SER A 289 5.83 0.01 6.95
C SER A 289 6.43 -1.39 7.06
N ILE A 290 7.33 -1.61 8.02
CA ILE A 290 7.69 -2.98 8.42
C ILE A 290 6.69 -3.37 9.51
N GLU A 291 5.84 -4.34 9.21
CA GLU A 291 5.06 -5.03 10.24
C GLU A 291 5.85 -6.24 10.73
N GLY A 292 6.55 -6.03 11.84
CA GLY A 292 7.20 -7.04 12.64
C GLY A 292 7.36 -6.49 14.05
N LEU A 293 6.83 -7.22 15.03
CA LEU A 293 6.86 -6.88 16.46
C LEU A 293 8.20 -6.27 16.89
N LEU A 294 8.15 -5.04 17.41
CA LEU A 294 9.07 -4.62 18.47
C LEU A 294 8.73 -5.39 19.75
#